data_AF-A0A9Q3AE40-F1
#
_entry.id   AF-A0A9Q3AE40-F1
#
_cell.length_a   1.000
_cell.length_b   1.000
_cell.length_c   1.000
_cell.angle_alpha   90.00
_cell.angle_beta   90.00
_cell.angle_gamma   90.00
#
_symmetry.space_group_name_H-M   'P 1'
#
loop_
_entity.id
_entity.type
_entity.pdbx_description
1 polymer ?
#
loop_
_entity_poly.entity_id
_entity_poly.type
_entity_poly.pdbx_seq_one_letter_code
_entity_poly.pdbx_strand_id
1 'polypeptide(L)'
;MATVEGCALHRPDFPMCRRSDMTQEEWLKANAALFGSDYERLFAQNVLSLVAQIRYESLSVQYPFKDNDGKQRYCDLVISEEGGVRIAIEIDGYDKRGAGTGMSHDDFIDWQRRQAALTTQGWRVLRFANRDVRDEPARCAGHLRALLEDERKKAFSLLSHTRKHAGAQQLAELQGSQIKGLNKEVSVMKYTIMSFTALIGVLIVVFAFKGNQSTAGPAQASQAMAAPVSPAVLQGATCDNPLDWRQAARHIGQSAAVVGPIIKVTYKATAKGKPTWIDLGASFPSAQRLGLVVWGEHRAAFAQLLAQPLEGRNVCVIGRIEQYKGVPRIELQAASQFQLLK
;
A
#
# COMPACT_ATOMS: atom_id res chain seq x y z
N MET A 1 23.55 -2.41 -40.18
CA MET A 1 24.31 -1.83 -39.05
C MET A 1 24.11 -0.34 -39.08
N ALA A 2 23.25 0.21 -38.22
CA ALA A 2 23.09 1.64 -38.03
C ALA A 2 23.25 1.89 -36.53
N THR A 3 24.12 2.83 -36.22
CA THR A 3 24.78 3.07 -34.94
C THR A 3 23.85 3.72 -33.92
N VAL A 4 23.94 3.25 -32.68
CA VAL A 4 23.30 3.84 -31.51
C VAL A 4 24.25 4.91 -30.96
N GLU A 5 23.89 6.19 -31.05
CA GLU A 5 24.60 7.27 -30.37
C GLU A 5 23.82 7.78 -29.16
N GLY A 6 24.46 7.58 -27.99
CA GLY A 6 24.58 8.50 -26.85
C GLY A 6 23.37 9.31 -26.39
N CYS A 7 22.74 8.87 -25.29
CA CYS A 7 21.98 9.77 -24.42
C CYS A 7 22.88 10.21 -23.26
N ALA A 8 23.36 11.45 -23.31
CA ALA A 8 24.10 12.10 -22.23
C ALA A 8 23.31 13.30 -21.69
N LEU A 9 23.13 13.27 -20.36
CA LEU A 9 22.99 14.38 -19.42
C LEU A 9 21.76 15.31 -19.48
N HIS A 10 21.10 15.34 -18.32
CA HIS A 10 20.05 16.25 -17.87
C HIS A 10 20.25 17.71 -18.29
N ARG A 11 19.24 18.29 -18.93
CA ARG A 11 18.91 19.72 -18.85
C ARG A 11 17.40 19.86 -18.59
N PRO A 12 16.98 20.65 -17.59
CA PRO A 12 15.59 21.09 -17.50
C PRO A 12 15.41 22.24 -18.50
N ASP A 13 14.35 22.20 -19.30
CA ASP A 13 13.91 23.21 -20.29
C ASP A 13 14.03 22.77 -21.76
N PHE A 14 13.42 21.62 -22.08
CA PHE A 14 12.92 21.33 -23.43
C PHE A 14 11.43 20.95 -23.33
N PRO A 15 10.56 21.37 -24.27
CA PRO A 15 9.17 20.93 -24.30
C PRO A 15 9.18 19.41 -24.34
N MET A 16 8.41 18.78 -23.45
CA MET A 16 8.26 17.32 -23.43
C MET A 16 8.07 16.84 -24.86
N CYS A 17 9.00 16.04 -25.36
CA CYS A 17 8.84 15.32 -26.60
C CYS A 17 7.66 14.36 -26.35
N ARG A 18 6.42 14.83 -26.59
CA ARG A 18 5.24 13.98 -26.57
C ARG A 18 5.52 12.94 -27.65
N ARG A 19 5.73 11.68 -27.23
CA ARG A 19 5.47 10.57 -28.15
C ARG A 19 4.06 10.83 -28.70
N SER A 20 3.93 10.85 -30.02
CA SER A 20 2.61 10.94 -30.64
C SER A 20 1.76 9.80 -30.07
N ASP A 21 0.69 10.14 -29.36
CA ASP A 21 -0.24 9.15 -28.82
C ASP A 21 -0.79 8.34 -30.00
N MET A 22 -0.67 7.01 -29.93
CA MET A 22 -1.13 6.12 -31.00
C MET A 22 -2.64 6.26 -31.16
N THR A 23 -3.10 6.49 -32.39
CA THR A 23 -4.53 6.61 -32.68
C THR A 23 -5.21 5.24 -32.69
N GLN A 24 -6.53 5.24 -32.55
CA GLN A 24 -7.33 4.01 -32.65
C GLN A 24 -7.14 3.32 -34.01
N GLU A 25 -7.11 4.09 -35.10
CA GLU A 25 -7.00 3.55 -36.46
C GLU A 25 -5.65 2.86 -36.67
N GLU A 26 -4.56 3.49 -36.23
CA GLU A 26 -3.22 2.90 -36.25
C GLU A 26 -3.17 1.62 -35.43
N TRP A 27 -3.74 1.64 -34.22
CA TRP A 27 -3.78 0.47 -33.35
C TRP A 27 -4.61 -0.67 -33.94
N LEU A 28 -5.79 -0.38 -34.50
CA LEU A 28 -6.64 -1.38 -35.17
C LEU A 28 -5.92 -2.01 -36.35
N LYS A 29 -5.23 -1.21 -37.17
CA LYS A 29 -4.47 -1.68 -38.32
C LYS A 29 -3.31 -2.58 -37.89
N ALA A 30 -2.55 -2.17 -36.86
CA ALA A 30 -1.42 -2.93 -36.35
C ALA A 30 -1.83 -4.30 -35.77
N ASN A 31 -3.04 -4.40 -35.21
CA ASN A 31 -3.53 -5.60 -34.54
C ASN A 31 -4.55 -6.41 -35.35
N ALA A 32 -4.82 -6.03 -36.61
CA ALA A 32 -5.91 -6.60 -37.42
C ALA A 32 -5.86 -8.13 -37.57
N ALA A 33 -4.65 -8.71 -37.61
CA ALA A 33 -4.41 -10.15 -37.76
C ALA A 33 -4.46 -10.93 -36.43
N LEU A 34 -4.51 -10.25 -35.28
CA LEU A 34 -4.51 -10.88 -33.96
C LEU A 34 -5.92 -11.11 -33.41
N PHE A 35 -6.94 -10.41 -33.92
CA PHE A 35 -8.31 -10.63 -33.49
C PHE A 35 -8.78 -12.05 -33.85
N GLY A 36 -9.19 -12.81 -32.83
CA GLY A 36 -9.69 -14.17 -32.97
C GLY A 36 -11.13 -14.25 -33.46
N SER A 37 -11.87 -13.14 -33.44
CA SER A 37 -13.27 -13.07 -33.86
C SER A 37 -13.68 -11.66 -34.31
N ASP A 38 -14.80 -11.58 -35.04
CA ASP A 38 -15.41 -10.30 -35.43
C ASP A 38 -15.83 -9.49 -34.19
N TYR A 39 -16.19 -10.15 -33.09
CA TYR A 39 -16.60 -9.47 -31.85
C TYR A 39 -15.41 -8.81 -31.14
N GLU A 40 -14.21 -9.38 -31.20
CA GLU A 40 -13.00 -8.72 -30.69
C GLU A 40 -12.68 -7.44 -31.47
N ARG A 41 -12.79 -7.49 -32.80
CA ARG A 41 -12.65 -6.31 -33.64
C ARG A 41 -13.75 -5.28 -33.35
N LEU A 42 -15.00 -5.73 -33.19
CA LEU A 42 -16.13 -4.87 -32.88
C LEU A 42 -15.97 -4.19 -31.51
N PHE A 43 -15.45 -4.91 -30.52
CA PHE A 43 -15.11 -4.35 -29.22
C PHE A 43 -14.08 -3.23 -29.36
N ALA A 44 -13.01 -3.50 -30.11
CA ALA A 44 -11.97 -2.51 -30.35
C ALA A 44 -12.47 -1.25 -31.08
N GLN A 45 -13.42 -1.41 -32.02
CA GLN A 45 -13.99 -0.30 -32.78
C GLN A 45 -15.02 0.49 -31.98
N ASN A 46 -15.96 -0.19 -31.33
CA ASN A 46 -17.18 0.42 -30.81
C ASN A 46 -17.18 0.59 -29.29
N VAL A 47 -16.40 -0.20 -28.55
CA VAL A 47 -16.31 -0.09 -27.09
C VAL A 47 -15.13 0.78 -26.69
N LEU A 48 -13.91 0.48 -27.19
CA LEU A 48 -12.72 1.24 -26.80
C LEU A 48 -12.79 2.72 -27.19
N SER A 49 -13.38 3.05 -28.35
CA SER A 49 -13.58 4.44 -28.80
C SER A 49 -14.43 5.27 -27.84
N LEU A 50 -15.30 4.62 -27.06
CA LEU A 50 -16.16 5.28 -26.07
C LEU A 50 -15.47 5.42 -24.70
N VAL A 51 -14.34 4.75 -24.47
CA VAL A 51 -13.62 4.85 -23.20
C VAL A 51 -12.71 6.08 -23.22
N ALA A 52 -13.17 7.15 -22.57
CA ALA A 52 -12.39 8.37 -22.43
C ALA A 52 -11.00 8.11 -21.84
N GLN A 53 -9.97 8.76 -22.43
CA GLN A 53 -8.57 8.65 -22.00
C GLN A 53 -8.02 7.21 -22.03
N ILE A 54 -8.55 6.36 -22.92
CA ILE A 54 -7.89 5.10 -23.25
C ILE A 54 -6.53 5.41 -23.92
N ARG A 55 -5.51 4.64 -23.56
CA ARG A 55 -4.16 4.75 -24.14
C ARG A 55 -3.93 3.51 -25.00
N TYR A 56 -3.92 3.66 -26.31
CA TYR A 56 -3.85 2.49 -27.19
C TYR A 56 -2.52 1.74 -27.06
N GLU A 57 -1.46 2.44 -26.69
CA GLU A 57 -0.14 1.87 -26.40
C GLU A 57 -0.08 1.00 -25.14
N SER A 58 -1.06 1.09 -24.24
CA SER A 58 -1.16 0.21 -23.06
C SER A 58 -1.97 -1.05 -23.33
N LEU A 59 -2.54 -1.19 -24.53
CA LEU A 59 -3.35 -2.34 -24.93
C LEU A 59 -2.49 -3.42 -25.59
N SER A 60 -2.84 -4.68 -25.33
CA SER A 60 -2.30 -5.82 -26.09
C SER A 60 -3.39 -6.82 -26.38
N VAL A 61 -3.42 -7.32 -27.62
CA VAL A 61 -4.36 -8.35 -28.09
C VAL A 61 -3.71 -9.71 -27.95
N GLN A 62 -4.48 -10.76 -27.68
CA GLN A 62 -3.98 -12.13 -27.53
C GLN A 62 -2.81 -12.22 -26.54
N TYR A 63 -2.97 -11.65 -25.35
CA TYR A 63 -1.90 -11.58 -24.36
C TYR A 63 -1.64 -12.97 -23.74
N PRO A 64 -0.41 -13.51 -23.83
CA PRO A 64 -0.09 -14.84 -23.32
C PRO A 64 0.03 -14.84 -21.79
N PHE A 65 -0.51 -15.87 -21.14
CA PHE A 65 -0.26 -16.16 -19.73
C PHE A 65 -0.30 -17.66 -19.45
N LYS A 66 0.24 -18.08 -18.31
CA LYS A 66 0.12 -19.46 -17.83
C LYS A 66 -0.92 -19.53 -16.72
N ASP A 67 -1.79 -20.53 -16.75
CA ASP A 67 -2.69 -20.77 -15.61
C ASP A 67 -1.98 -21.45 -14.43
N ASN A 68 -2.73 -21.71 -13.36
CA ASN A 68 -2.22 -22.35 -12.14
C ASN A 68 -1.71 -23.78 -12.39
N ASP A 69 -2.11 -24.42 -13.49
CA ASP A 69 -1.67 -25.75 -13.90
C ASP A 69 -0.49 -25.69 -14.88
N GLY A 70 0.01 -24.49 -15.20
CA GLY A 70 1.11 -24.25 -16.13
C GLY A 70 0.70 -24.29 -17.61
N LYS A 71 -0.59 -24.44 -17.93
CA LYS A 71 -1.10 -24.46 -19.31
C LYS A 71 -1.03 -23.06 -19.91
N GLN A 72 -0.53 -22.98 -21.14
CA GLN A 72 -0.48 -21.73 -21.91
C GLN A 72 -1.89 -21.31 -22.33
N ARG A 73 -2.22 -20.05 -22.07
CA ARG A 73 -3.51 -19.42 -22.38
C ARG A 73 -3.28 -18.02 -22.95
N TYR A 74 -4.35 -17.44 -23.46
CA TYR A 74 -4.38 -16.11 -24.04
C TYR A 74 -5.61 -15.36 -23.52
N CYS A 75 -5.46 -14.06 -23.27
CA CYS A 75 -6.56 -13.14 -23.07
C CYS A 75 -6.81 -12.41 -24.39
N ASP A 76 -8.07 -12.24 -24.77
CA ASP A 76 -8.43 -11.53 -26.01
C ASP A 76 -7.83 -10.13 -26.04
N LEU A 77 -7.95 -9.38 -24.92
CA LEU A 77 -7.36 -8.07 -24.77
C LEU A 77 -6.90 -7.83 -23.33
N VAL A 78 -5.81 -7.07 -23.15
CA VAL A 78 -5.38 -6.57 -21.84
C VAL A 78 -5.06 -5.08 -21.90
N ILE A 79 -5.28 -4.40 -20.78
CA ILE A 79 -4.73 -3.07 -20.48
C ILE A 79 -3.65 -3.25 -19.43
N SER A 80 -2.43 -2.82 -19.72
CA SER A 80 -1.32 -2.81 -18.78
C SER A 80 -0.68 -1.42 -18.74
N GLU A 81 -0.82 -0.73 -17.61
CA GLU A 81 -0.26 0.62 -17.43
C GLU A 81 0.73 0.67 -16.28
N GLU A 82 1.49 1.77 -16.23
CA GLU A 82 2.35 2.08 -15.10
C GLU A 82 1.60 2.10 -13.77
N GLY A 83 2.34 1.90 -12.67
CA GLY A 83 1.75 1.85 -11.33
C GLY A 83 0.95 0.58 -11.04
N GLY A 84 1.03 -0.43 -11.91
CA GLY A 84 0.48 -1.77 -11.68
C GLY A 84 -0.98 -1.94 -12.11
N VAL A 85 -1.52 -1.05 -12.93
CA VAL A 85 -2.86 -1.21 -13.51
C VAL A 85 -2.84 -2.37 -14.50
N ARG A 86 -3.60 -3.42 -14.21
CA ARG A 86 -3.65 -4.65 -15.02
C ARG A 86 -5.10 -5.10 -15.16
N ILE A 87 -5.68 -4.91 -16.33
CA ILE A 87 -7.06 -5.33 -16.65
C ILE A 87 -7.01 -6.36 -17.79
N ALA A 88 -7.59 -7.53 -17.56
CA ALA A 88 -7.82 -8.54 -18.60
C ALA A 88 -9.28 -8.45 -19.06
N ILE A 89 -9.49 -8.51 -20.37
CA ILE A 89 -10.79 -8.38 -21.00
C ILE A 89 -11.00 -9.62 -21.88
N GLU A 90 -12.09 -10.33 -21.66
CA GLU A 90 -12.49 -11.48 -22.47
C GLU A 90 -13.84 -11.20 -23.13
N ILE A 91 -13.97 -11.59 -24.38
CA ILE A 91 -15.12 -11.39 -25.24
C ILE A 91 -15.72 -12.77 -25.50
N ASP A 92 -16.66 -13.14 -24.63
CA ASP A 92 -17.15 -14.50 -24.51
C ASP A 92 -18.42 -14.72 -25.35
N GLY A 93 -18.35 -15.71 -26.24
CA GLY A 93 -19.53 -16.32 -26.84
C GLY A 93 -20.16 -17.37 -25.92
N TYR A 94 -21.49 -17.44 -25.90
CA TYR A 94 -22.22 -18.47 -25.13
C TYR A 94 -21.89 -19.89 -25.62
N ASP A 95 -21.67 -20.06 -26.92
CA ASP A 95 -21.38 -21.34 -27.54
C ASP A 95 -20.05 -21.29 -28.32
N LYS A 96 -19.01 -21.88 -27.74
CA LYS A 96 -17.68 -21.96 -28.35
C LYS A 96 -17.60 -22.98 -29.49
N ARG A 97 -18.52 -23.94 -29.53
CA ARG A 97 -18.53 -25.06 -30.49
C ARG A 97 -19.48 -24.81 -31.66
N GLY A 98 -20.30 -23.76 -31.59
CA GLY A 98 -21.29 -23.42 -32.62
C GLY A 98 -22.42 -24.44 -32.73
N ALA A 99 -22.66 -25.23 -31.69
CA ALA A 99 -23.65 -26.32 -31.69
C ALA A 99 -25.09 -25.85 -31.37
N GLY A 100 -25.28 -24.57 -31.04
CA GLY A 100 -26.53 -23.99 -30.54
C GLY A 100 -26.91 -24.39 -29.11
N THR A 101 -26.08 -25.16 -28.43
CA THR A 101 -26.38 -25.75 -27.10
C THR A 101 -25.69 -25.02 -25.96
N GLY A 102 -24.79 -24.09 -26.29
CA GLY A 102 -24.05 -23.31 -25.30
C GLY A 102 -22.87 -24.04 -24.68
N MET A 103 -22.45 -23.50 -23.55
CA MET A 103 -21.29 -23.94 -22.78
C MET A 103 -21.51 -25.35 -22.21
N SER A 104 -20.59 -26.29 -22.47
CA SER A 104 -20.58 -27.57 -21.76
C SER A 104 -20.16 -27.40 -20.29
N HIS A 105 -20.32 -28.45 -19.50
CA HIS A 105 -19.80 -28.46 -18.13
C HIS A 105 -18.28 -28.25 -18.08
N ASP A 106 -17.52 -28.89 -18.98
CA ASP A 106 -16.06 -28.74 -19.04
C ASP A 106 -15.65 -27.33 -19.47
N ASP A 107 -16.35 -26.74 -20.44
CA ASP A 107 -16.13 -25.35 -20.85
C ASP A 107 -16.37 -24.38 -19.68
N PHE A 108 -17.39 -24.64 -18.87
CA PHE A 108 -17.70 -23.84 -17.67
C PHE A 108 -16.59 -23.96 -16.62
N ILE A 109 -16.10 -25.17 -16.34
CA ILE A 109 -14.99 -25.37 -15.40
C ILE A 109 -13.71 -24.70 -15.93
N ASP A 110 -13.39 -24.82 -17.22
CA ASP A 110 -12.22 -24.15 -17.82
C ASP A 110 -12.34 -22.62 -17.74
N TRP A 111 -13.53 -22.08 -17.98
CA TRP A 111 -13.83 -20.65 -17.85
C TRP A 111 -13.61 -20.15 -16.41
N GLN A 112 -14.08 -20.89 -15.39
CA GLN A 112 -13.88 -20.55 -13.98
C GLN A 112 -12.40 -20.57 -13.58
N ARG A 113 -11.67 -21.62 -13.99
CA ARG A 113 -10.23 -21.75 -13.69
C ARG A 113 -9.42 -20.63 -14.34
N ARG A 114 -9.76 -20.24 -15.56
CA ARG A 114 -9.11 -19.13 -16.26
C ARG A 114 -9.27 -17.81 -15.51
N GLN A 115 -10.49 -17.50 -15.07
CA GLN A 115 -10.79 -16.32 -14.27
C GLN A 115 -9.98 -16.29 -12.97
N ALA A 116 -9.94 -17.42 -12.26
CA ALA A 116 -9.19 -17.56 -11.01
C ALA A 116 -7.69 -17.32 -11.24
N ALA A 117 -7.12 -17.92 -12.29
CA ALA A 117 -5.71 -17.75 -12.62
C ALA A 117 -5.33 -16.27 -12.85
N LEU A 118 -6.08 -15.57 -13.70
CA LEU A 118 -5.85 -14.15 -13.96
C LEU A 118 -5.95 -13.32 -12.67
N THR A 119 -6.99 -13.57 -11.87
CA THR A 119 -7.20 -12.86 -10.60
C THR A 119 -6.04 -13.08 -9.63
N THR A 120 -5.56 -14.33 -9.49
CA THR A 120 -4.42 -14.64 -8.60
C THR A 120 -3.11 -14.02 -9.07
N GLN A 121 -2.98 -13.72 -10.37
CA GLN A 121 -1.84 -13.02 -10.96
C GLN A 121 -1.97 -11.49 -10.91
N GLY A 122 -2.99 -10.98 -10.22
CA GLY A 122 -3.21 -9.56 -10.01
C GLY A 122 -3.95 -8.85 -11.15
N TRP A 123 -4.57 -9.60 -12.07
CA TRP A 123 -5.43 -9.01 -13.09
C TRP A 123 -6.83 -8.73 -12.54
N ARG A 124 -7.36 -7.55 -12.84
CA ARG A 124 -8.80 -7.30 -12.77
C ARG A 124 -9.42 -7.82 -14.06
N VAL A 125 -10.39 -8.72 -13.97
CA VAL A 125 -10.96 -9.36 -15.17
C VAL A 125 -12.36 -8.84 -15.45
N LEU A 126 -12.60 -8.38 -16.68
CA LEU A 126 -13.92 -8.12 -17.23
C LEU A 126 -14.21 -9.12 -18.34
N ARG A 127 -15.45 -9.62 -18.37
CA ARG A 127 -15.93 -10.51 -19.42
C ARG A 127 -17.18 -9.90 -20.03
N PHE A 128 -17.20 -9.77 -21.35
CA PHE A 128 -18.32 -9.21 -22.09
C PHE A 128 -18.90 -10.26 -23.01
N ALA A 129 -20.22 -10.40 -23.01
CA ALA A 129 -20.88 -11.28 -23.95
C ALA A 129 -20.82 -10.67 -25.37
N ASN A 130 -20.65 -11.50 -26.40
CA ASN A 130 -20.69 -11.07 -27.81
C ASN A 130 -21.90 -10.17 -28.13
N ARG A 131 -23.06 -10.54 -27.58
CA ARG A 131 -24.31 -9.76 -27.75
C ARG A 131 -24.18 -8.35 -27.17
N ASP A 132 -23.57 -8.19 -26.00
CA ASP A 132 -23.40 -6.90 -25.36
C ASP A 132 -22.41 -6.02 -26.11
N VAL A 133 -21.34 -6.61 -26.64
CA VAL A 133 -20.38 -5.88 -27.47
C VAL A 133 -21.05 -5.31 -28.73
N ARG A 134 -21.96 -6.09 -29.34
CA ARG A 134 -22.67 -5.71 -30.56
C ARG A 134 -23.81 -4.74 -30.30
N ASP A 135 -24.68 -5.06 -29.35
CA ASP A 135 -25.97 -4.40 -29.16
C ASP A 135 -25.87 -3.27 -28.11
N GLU A 136 -24.94 -3.36 -27.15
CA GLU A 136 -24.84 -2.47 -25.99
C GLU A 136 -23.41 -1.94 -25.74
N PRO A 137 -22.67 -1.43 -26.77
CA PRO A 137 -21.26 -1.06 -26.64
C PRO A 137 -21.02 0.05 -25.61
N ALA A 138 -21.97 0.98 -25.44
CA ALA A 138 -21.89 2.04 -24.43
C ALA A 138 -21.94 1.48 -22.99
N ARG A 139 -22.70 0.41 -22.76
CA ARG A 139 -22.75 -0.28 -21.45
C ARG A 139 -21.42 -0.95 -21.14
N CYS A 140 -20.84 -1.65 -22.13
CA CYS A 140 -19.52 -2.25 -22.03
C CYS A 140 -18.45 -1.20 -21.72
N ALA A 141 -18.46 -0.08 -22.44
CA ALA A 141 -17.52 1.02 -22.24
C ALA A 141 -17.67 1.66 -20.86
N GLY A 142 -18.91 1.79 -20.34
CA GLY A 142 -19.18 2.28 -18.99
C GLY A 142 -18.52 1.42 -17.92
N HIS A 143 -18.66 0.09 -17.99
CA HIS A 143 -18.01 -0.84 -17.06
C HIS A 143 -16.49 -0.79 -17.16
N LEU A 144 -15.94 -0.79 -18.38
CA LEU A 144 -14.50 -0.71 -18.58
C LEU A 144 -13.92 0.61 -18.06
N ARG A 145 -14.57 1.74 -18.35
CA ARG A 145 -14.17 3.06 -17.87
C ARG A 145 -14.17 3.12 -16.34
N ALA A 146 -15.25 2.69 -15.70
CA ALA A 146 -15.36 2.73 -14.24
C ALA A 146 -14.25 1.91 -13.57
N LEU A 147 -13.95 0.72 -14.10
CA LEU A 147 -12.86 -0.12 -13.58
C LEU A 147 -11.49 0.53 -13.82
N LEU A 148 -11.23 1.02 -15.04
CA LEU A 148 -9.95 1.63 -15.40
C LEU A 148 -9.66 2.87 -14.55
N GLU A 149 -10.66 3.72 -14.31
CA GLU A 149 -10.53 4.88 -13.43
C GLU A 149 -10.23 4.50 -11.98
N ASP A 150 -10.90 3.48 -11.45
CA ASP A 150 -10.66 2.98 -10.10
C ASP A 150 -9.23 2.43 -9.95
N GLU A 151 -8.78 1.63 -10.90
CA GLU A 151 -7.41 1.08 -10.90
C GLU A 151 -6.35 2.18 -11.06
N ARG A 152 -6.56 3.16 -11.95
CA ARG A 152 -5.66 4.31 -12.09
C ARG A 152 -5.59 5.14 -10.80
N LYS A 153 -6.72 5.36 -10.11
CA LYS A 153 -6.75 6.06 -8.81
C LYS A 153 -5.95 5.32 -7.74
N LYS A 154 -6.10 3.99 -7.66
CA LYS A 154 -5.31 3.16 -6.73
C LYS A 154 -3.82 3.22 -7.05
N ALA A 155 -3.46 3.06 -8.33
CA ALA A 155 -2.08 3.14 -8.79
C ALA A 155 -1.46 4.50 -8.47
N PHE A 156 -2.16 5.61 -8.76
CA PHE A 156 -1.71 6.96 -8.42
C PHE A 156 -1.53 7.14 -6.91
N SER A 157 -2.50 6.69 -6.11
CA SER A 157 -2.41 6.75 -4.65
C SER A 157 -1.17 6.00 -4.16
N LEU A 158 -0.97 4.76 -4.58
CA LEU A 158 0.19 3.95 -4.22
C LEU A 158 1.51 4.63 -4.61
N LEU A 159 1.64 5.07 -5.87
CA LEU A 159 2.85 5.75 -6.35
C LEU A 159 3.14 7.05 -5.59
N SER A 160 2.10 7.82 -5.25
CA SER A 160 2.23 9.06 -4.49
C SER A 160 2.69 8.81 -3.04
N HIS A 161 2.15 7.77 -2.39
CA HIS A 161 2.58 7.36 -1.05
C HIS A 161 4.02 6.87 -1.05
N THR A 162 4.40 6.01 -2.00
CA THR A 162 5.77 5.50 -2.13
C THR A 162 6.77 6.65 -2.35
N ARG A 163 6.45 7.62 -3.22
CA ARG A 163 7.30 8.81 -3.43
C ARG A 163 7.44 9.67 -2.16
N LYS A 164 6.35 9.89 -1.41
CA LYS A 164 6.40 10.63 -0.14
C LYS A 164 7.28 9.92 0.88
N HIS A 165 7.16 8.60 1.01
CA HIS A 165 7.99 7.81 1.92
C HIS A 165 9.47 7.85 1.53
N ALA A 166 9.79 7.67 0.26
CA ALA A 166 11.17 7.74 -0.23
C ALA A 166 11.81 9.12 0.05
N GLY A 167 11.07 10.20 -0.21
CA GLY A 167 11.54 11.57 0.08
C GLY A 167 11.75 11.81 1.58
N ALA A 168 10.85 11.32 2.43
CA ALA A 168 11.00 11.43 3.89
C ALA A 168 12.23 10.66 4.41
N GLN A 169 12.49 9.46 3.86
CA GLN A 169 13.67 8.66 4.21
C GLN A 169 14.97 9.37 3.79
N GLN A 170 15.03 9.90 2.57
CA GLN A 170 16.19 10.65 2.10
C GLN A 170 16.46 11.89 2.96
N LEU A 171 15.41 12.63 3.36
CA LEU A 171 15.57 13.77 4.26
C LEU A 171 16.09 13.35 5.64
N ALA A 172 15.58 12.25 6.19
CA ALA A 172 16.04 11.71 7.47
C ALA A 172 17.52 11.26 7.41
N GLU A 173 17.96 10.67 6.30
CA GLU A 173 19.38 10.31 6.10
C GLU A 173 20.28 11.55 6.00
N LEU A 174 19.86 12.59 5.28
CA LEU A 174 20.59 13.85 5.17
C LEU A 174 20.71 14.54 6.53
N GLN A 175 19.60 14.62 7.29
CA GLN A 175 19.61 15.18 8.64
C GLN A 175 20.50 14.36 9.58
N GLY A 176 20.41 13.02 9.53
CA GLY A 176 21.26 12.13 10.34
C GLY A 176 22.75 12.29 10.04
N SER A 177 23.11 12.50 8.77
CA SER A 177 24.49 12.79 8.35
C SER A 177 24.98 14.14 8.90
N GLN A 178 24.17 15.20 8.81
CA GLN A 178 24.51 16.51 9.38
C GLN A 178 24.69 16.46 10.90
N ILE A 179 23.80 15.76 11.61
CA ILE A 179 23.89 15.58 13.08
C ILE A 179 25.19 14.84 13.45
N LYS A 180 25.59 13.81 12.69
CA LYS A 180 26.87 13.12 12.90
C LYS A 180 28.07 14.05 12.66
N GLY A 181 28.00 14.91 11.64
CA GLY A 181 29.00 15.95 11.38
C GLY A 181 29.16 16.91 12.55
N LEU A 182 28.05 17.50 13.02
CA LEU A 182 28.06 18.40 14.19
C LEU A 182 28.59 17.71 15.44
N ASN A 183 28.18 16.47 15.72
CA ASN A 183 28.67 15.73 16.88
C ASN A 183 30.18 15.47 16.81
N LYS A 184 30.74 15.26 15.62
CA LYS A 184 32.18 15.11 15.42
C LYS A 184 32.90 16.43 15.72
N GLU A 185 32.40 17.56 15.25
CA GLU A 185 32.97 18.89 15.54
C GLU A 185 32.90 19.23 17.03
N VAL A 186 31.75 18.98 17.67
CA VAL A 186 31.58 19.14 19.12
C VAL A 186 32.53 18.22 19.89
N SER A 187 32.74 16.98 19.43
CA SER A 187 33.68 16.06 20.06
C SER A 187 35.12 16.57 19.96
N VAL A 188 35.55 17.05 18.79
CA VAL A 188 36.88 17.64 18.62
C VAL A 188 37.04 18.83 19.57
N MET A 189 36.06 19.73 19.62
CA MET A 189 36.09 20.90 20.50
C MET A 189 36.13 20.53 21.98
N LYS A 190 35.43 19.47 22.42
CA LYS A 190 35.54 18.94 23.80
C LYS A 190 36.96 18.49 24.13
N TYR A 191 37.61 17.75 23.23
CA TYR A 191 39.00 17.31 23.44
C TYR A 191 39.98 18.48 23.43
N THR A 192 39.76 19.48 22.58
CA THR A 192 40.56 20.72 22.56
C THR A 192 40.40 21.51 23.87
N ILE A 193 39.18 21.67 24.39
CA ILE A 193 38.95 22.35 25.68
C ILE A 193 39.63 21.58 26.81
N MET A 194 39.48 20.25 26.85
CA MET A 194 40.11 19.43 27.87
C MET A 194 41.64 19.53 27.86
N SER A 195 42.27 19.54 26.69
CA SER A 195 43.73 19.67 26.60
C SER A 195 44.22 21.05 27.11
N PHE A 196 43.52 22.14 26.78
CA PHE A 196 43.82 23.46 27.34
C PHE A 196 43.63 23.50 28.86
N THR A 197 42.56 22.91 29.39
CA THR A 197 42.36 22.86 30.86
C THR A 197 43.43 22.05 31.57
N ALA A 198 43.89 20.94 30.99
CA ALA A 198 44.98 20.15 31.55
C ALA A 198 46.30 20.94 31.54
N LEU A 199 46.58 21.69 30.47
CA LEU A 199 47.80 22.48 30.32
C LEU A 199 47.83 23.66 31.31
N ILE A 200 46.70 24.32 31.52
CA ILE A 200 46.53 25.35 32.56
C ILE A 200 46.66 24.73 33.96
N GLY A 201 46.08 23.55 34.19
CA GLY A 201 46.22 22.82 35.45
C GLY A 201 47.67 22.47 35.77
N VAL A 202 48.44 21.99 34.78
CA VAL A 202 49.88 21.73 34.93
C VAL A 202 50.64 23.02 35.26
N LEU A 203 50.32 24.14 34.60
CA LEU A 203 50.88 25.45 34.93
C LEU A 203 50.60 25.86 36.38
N ILE A 204 49.35 25.74 36.83
CA ILE A 204 48.96 26.04 38.22
C ILE A 204 49.73 25.15 39.21
N VAL A 205 49.91 23.88 38.89
CA VAL A 205 50.69 22.94 39.73
C VAL A 205 52.17 23.34 39.78
N VAL A 206 52.78 23.69 38.65
CA VAL A 206 54.16 24.20 38.58
C VAL A 206 54.33 25.48 39.40
N PHE A 207 53.33 26.36 39.41
CA PHE A 207 53.33 27.57 40.25
C PHE A 207 53.03 27.29 41.73
N ALA A 208 52.22 26.27 42.05
CA ALA A 208 51.89 25.87 43.42
C ALA A 208 53.05 25.11 44.11
N PHE A 209 54.02 24.57 43.36
CA PHE A 209 55.23 23.94 43.90
C PHE A 209 56.34 24.93 44.32
N LYS A 210 55.97 26.17 44.66
CA LYS A 210 56.71 27.00 45.63
C LYS A 210 55.85 27.15 46.89
N GLY A 211 55.80 26.10 47.71
CA GLY A 211 55.31 26.25 49.08
C GLY A 211 54.50 25.07 49.61
N ASN A 212 55.18 24.30 50.45
CA ASN A 212 54.67 23.66 51.66
C ASN A 212 53.98 22.29 51.56
N GLN A 213 54.40 21.45 52.52
CA GLN A 213 53.94 20.09 52.80
C GLN A 213 52.46 20.06 53.21
N SER A 214 51.75 18.96 52.90
CA SER A 214 51.13 18.10 53.93
C SER A 214 50.20 17.00 53.35
N THR A 215 50.40 15.80 53.91
CA THR A 215 49.43 14.76 54.30
C THR A 215 48.55 14.03 53.29
N ALA A 216 48.56 12.70 53.45
CA ALA A 216 47.79 11.67 52.76
C ALA A 216 46.29 11.62 53.14
N GLY A 217 45.47 11.09 52.21
CA GLY A 217 44.08 10.68 52.39
C GLY A 217 43.55 9.94 51.14
N PRO A 218 42.60 8.99 51.26
CA PRO A 218 42.55 7.79 50.42
C PRO A 218 41.83 7.97 49.08
N ALA A 219 42.14 7.04 48.17
CA ALA A 219 41.51 6.88 46.86
C ALA A 219 40.00 6.66 46.98
N GLN A 220 39.21 7.59 46.43
CA GLN A 220 37.80 7.38 46.12
C GLN A 220 37.65 7.06 44.63
N ALA A 221 37.18 5.86 44.35
CA ALA A 221 36.76 5.44 43.02
C ALA A 221 35.59 6.31 42.56
N SER A 222 35.79 7.07 41.48
CA SER A 222 34.70 7.80 40.82
C SER A 222 33.86 6.78 40.05
N GLN A 223 32.69 6.47 40.60
CA GLN A 223 31.64 5.75 39.90
C GLN A 223 31.22 6.60 38.69
N ALA A 224 31.46 6.09 37.49
CA ALA A 224 30.84 6.61 36.29
C ALA A 224 29.32 6.48 36.46
N MET A 225 28.64 7.59 36.67
CA MET A 225 27.18 7.66 36.60
C MET A 225 26.78 7.24 35.19
N ALA A 226 26.34 5.98 35.04
CA ALA A 226 25.54 5.58 33.91
C ALA A 226 24.32 6.49 33.88
N ALA A 227 24.25 7.34 32.85
CA ALA A 227 23.02 8.05 32.54
C ALA A 227 21.89 7.00 32.47
N PRO A 228 20.72 7.27 33.08
CA PRO A 228 19.61 6.35 32.97
C PRO A 228 19.27 6.23 31.49
N VAL A 229 19.42 5.03 30.94
CA VAL A 229 18.69 4.61 29.74
C VAL A 229 17.23 4.90 30.05
N SER A 230 16.72 5.99 29.49
CA SER A 230 15.29 6.27 29.52
C SER A 230 14.59 5.03 29.00
N PRO A 231 13.60 4.46 29.70
CA PRO A 231 12.86 3.35 29.17
C PRO A 231 12.27 3.84 27.85
N ALA A 232 12.72 3.25 26.74
CA ALA A 232 12.12 3.49 25.44
C ALA A 232 10.63 3.18 25.62
N VAL A 233 9.81 4.23 25.60
CA VAL A 233 8.36 4.11 25.79
C VAL A 233 7.90 3.18 24.68
N LEU A 234 7.53 1.94 25.03
CA LEU A 234 7.11 0.93 24.08
C LEU A 234 5.87 1.47 23.35
N GLN A 235 6.06 1.87 22.10
CA GLN A 235 4.98 2.37 21.26
C GLN A 235 3.90 1.29 21.13
N GLY A 236 2.63 1.67 21.29
CA GLY A 236 1.50 0.75 21.29
C GLY A 236 1.14 0.16 22.65
N ALA A 237 1.76 0.58 23.76
CA ALA A 237 1.37 0.10 25.09
C ALA A 237 0.02 0.68 25.57
N THR A 238 -0.25 1.95 25.28
CA THR A 238 -1.46 2.67 25.71
C THR A 238 -1.97 3.61 24.60
N CYS A 239 -3.17 4.16 24.79
CA CYS A 239 -3.72 5.18 23.88
C CYS A 239 -3.02 6.55 23.97
N ASP A 240 -2.07 6.75 24.89
CA ASP A 240 -1.23 7.95 24.93
C ASP A 240 -0.10 7.91 23.88
N ASN A 241 0.32 6.69 23.50
CA ASN A 241 1.32 6.47 22.46
C ASN A 241 0.93 5.26 21.57
N PRO A 242 -0.19 5.34 20.83
CA PRO A 242 -0.70 4.20 20.07
C PRO A 242 0.09 3.97 18.78
N LEU A 243 -0.03 2.75 18.25
CA LEU A 243 0.38 2.44 16.88
C LEU A 243 -0.61 3.06 15.88
N ASP A 244 -0.13 3.55 14.75
CA ASP A 244 -1.02 3.89 13.63
C ASP A 244 -1.64 2.61 13.06
N TRP A 245 -2.92 2.60 12.72
CA TRP A 245 -3.63 1.42 12.19
C TRP A 245 -2.93 0.77 10.99
N ARG A 246 -2.18 1.54 10.18
CA ARG A 246 -1.37 1.02 9.06
C ARG A 246 -0.25 0.09 9.51
N GLN A 247 0.18 0.22 10.77
CA GLN A 247 1.24 -0.60 11.35
C GLN A 247 0.71 -1.93 11.88
N ALA A 248 -0.60 -2.09 12.09
CA ALA A 248 -1.19 -3.24 12.78
C ALA A 248 -0.75 -4.60 12.20
N ALA A 249 -0.64 -4.72 10.87
CA ALA A 249 -0.20 -5.96 10.22
C ALA A 249 1.22 -6.41 10.65
N ARG A 250 2.11 -5.49 11.05
CA ARG A 250 3.46 -5.80 11.54
C ARG A 250 3.49 -6.23 13.02
N HIS A 251 2.36 -6.12 13.71
CA HIS A 251 2.19 -6.43 15.12
C HIS A 251 1.19 -7.57 15.36
N ILE A 252 0.93 -8.41 14.34
CA ILE A 252 0.10 -9.61 14.50
C ILE A 252 0.68 -10.50 15.61
N GLY A 253 -0.20 -11.00 16.47
CA GLY A 253 0.12 -11.79 17.64
C GLY A 253 0.35 -10.97 18.92
N GLN A 254 0.53 -9.65 18.82
CA GLN A 254 0.78 -8.76 19.95
C GLN A 254 -0.51 -8.09 20.43
N SER A 255 -0.59 -7.80 21.73
CA SER A 255 -1.60 -6.89 22.29
C SER A 255 -1.06 -5.47 22.23
N ALA A 256 -1.76 -4.58 21.54
CA ALA A 256 -1.34 -3.19 21.37
C ALA A 256 -2.53 -2.22 21.30
N ALA A 257 -2.26 -0.97 21.65
CA ALA A 257 -3.09 0.18 21.38
C ALA A 257 -2.88 0.64 19.92
N VAL A 258 -3.97 0.76 19.17
CA VAL A 258 -3.95 1.11 17.75
C VAL A 258 -4.94 2.23 17.48
N VAL A 259 -4.50 3.29 16.81
CA VAL A 259 -5.31 4.46 16.45
C VAL A 259 -5.64 4.50 14.96
N GLY A 260 -6.87 4.84 14.61
CA GLY A 260 -7.27 5.07 13.23
C GLY A 260 -8.68 5.64 13.05
N PRO A 261 -9.01 6.11 11.83
CA PRO A 261 -10.32 6.62 11.52
C PRO A 261 -11.33 5.48 11.31
N ILE A 262 -12.51 5.59 11.89
CA ILE A 262 -13.63 4.68 11.68
C ILE A 262 -14.26 4.97 10.32
N ILE A 263 -14.19 4.03 9.40
CA ILE A 263 -14.74 4.20 8.04
C ILE A 263 -16.12 3.60 7.92
N LYS A 264 -16.35 2.42 8.51
CA LYS A 264 -17.64 1.73 8.42
C LYS A 264 -17.98 0.99 9.70
N VAL A 265 -19.23 1.10 10.15
CA VAL A 265 -19.80 0.25 11.21
C VAL A 265 -20.94 -0.58 10.61
N THR A 266 -20.86 -1.90 10.72
CA THR A 266 -21.85 -2.82 10.15
C THR A 266 -22.28 -3.87 11.17
N TYR A 267 -23.55 -3.82 11.59
CA TYR A 267 -24.14 -4.88 12.40
C TYR A 267 -24.75 -5.98 11.52
N LYS A 268 -24.41 -7.24 11.79
CA LYS A 268 -24.93 -8.41 11.05
C LYS A 268 -25.81 -9.27 11.97
N ALA A 269 -27.03 -8.80 12.25
CA ALA A 269 -27.96 -9.44 13.18
C ALA A 269 -28.34 -10.90 12.83
N THR A 270 -28.30 -11.25 11.54
CA THR A 270 -28.69 -12.58 11.02
C THR A 270 -27.50 -13.53 10.85
N ALA A 271 -26.26 -13.04 10.96
CA ALA A 271 -25.08 -13.88 10.83
C ALA A 271 -24.80 -14.66 12.14
N LYS A 272 -24.16 -15.83 12.03
CA LYS A 272 -23.72 -16.62 13.18
C LYS A 272 -22.83 -15.75 14.09
N GLY A 273 -23.14 -15.73 15.39
CA GLY A 273 -22.47 -14.89 16.39
C GLY A 273 -22.89 -13.42 16.40
N LYS A 274 -23.80 -13.00 15.51
CA LYS A 274 -24.39 -11.64 15.42
C LYS A 274 -23.35 -10.51 15.57
N PRO A 275 -22.26 -10.50 14.77
CA PRO A 275 -21.14 -9.58 14.96
C PRO A 275 -21.50 -8.14 14.56
N THR A 276 -20.86 -7.19 15.23
CA THR A 276 -20.72 -5.81 14.77
C THR A 276 -19.29 -5.62 14.26
N TRP A 277 -19.15 -5.39 12.95
CA TRP A 277 -17.88 -5.09 12.31
C TRP A 277 -17.64 -3.59 12.32
N ILE A 278 -16.41 -3.18 12.64
CA ILE A 278 -15.98 -1.78 12.57
C ILE A 278 -14.69 -1.74 11.76
N ASP A 279 -14.71 -1.13 10.59
CA ASP A 279 -13.55 -1.05 9.71
C ASP A 279 -12.80 0.26 9.94
N LEU A 280 -11.51 0.19 10.28
CA LEU A 280 -10.64 1.36 10.40
C LEU A 280 -9.75 1.53 9.16
N GLY A 281 -9.54 2.79 8.76
CA GLY A 281 -8.65 3.16 7.65
C GLY A 281 -9.24 2.98 6.25
N ALA A 282 -9.85 1.83 5.97
CA ALA A 282 -10.58 1.55 4.73
C ALA A 282 -11.79 0.63 4.99
N SER A 283 -12.85 0.74 4.20
CA SER A 283 -14.03 -0.13 4.33
C SER A 283 -13.81 -1.51 3.71
N PHE A 284 -14.54 -2.51 4.20
CA PHE A 284 -14.73 -3.77 3.47
C PHE A 284 -15.20 -3.50 2.02
N PRO A 285 -14.67 -4.22 1.00
CA PRO A 285 -13.81 -5.41 1.08
C PRO A 285 -12.29 -5.15 1.08
N SER A 286 -11.82 -3.91 1.23
CA SER A 286 -10.37 -3.59 1.19
C SER A 286 -9.57 -4.41 2.19
N ALA A 287 -8.52 -5.12 1.74
CA ALA A 287 -7.61 -5.83 2.65
C ALA A 287 -6.70 -4.88 3.44
N GLN A 288 -6.56 -3.62 3.00
CA GLN A 288 -5.77 -2.59 3.67
C GLN A 288 -6.60 -1.85 4.72
N ARG A 289 -7.24 -2.61 5.61
CA ARG A 289 -8.00 -2.08 6.75
C ARG A 289 -7.59 -2.78 8.02
N LEU A 290 -7.87 -2.17 9.16
CA LEU A 290 -7.90 -2.87 10.44
C LEU A 290 -9.36 -3.17 10.77
N GLY A 291 -9.71 -4.46 10.86
CA GLY A 291 -11.06 -4.87 11.23
C GLY A 291 -11.20 -4.95 12.75
N LEU A 292 -12.27 -4.41 13.31
CA LEU A 292 -12.68 -4.66 14.69
C LEU A 292 -13.95 -5.50 14.71
N VAL A 293 -14.07 -6.36 15.70
CA VAL A 293 -15.25 -7.21 15.90
C VAL A 293 -15.75 -7.06 17.32
N VAL A 294 -17.03 -6.75 17.46
CA VAL A 294 -17.76 -6.96 18.70
C VAL A 294 -18.75 -8.09 18.45
N TRP A 295 -18.51 -9.27 19.03
CA TRP A 295 -19.44 -10.40 18.93
C TRP A 295 -20.75 -10.09 19.66
N GLY A 296 -21.83 -10.72 19.24
CA GLY A 296 -23.18 -10.46 19.75
C GLY A 296 -23.29 -10.59 21.27
N GLU A 297 -22.56 -11.54 21.87
CA GLU A 297 -22.50 -11.76 23.32
C GLU A 297 -21.86 -10.59 24.09
N HIS A 298 -20.97 -9.82 23.45
CA HIS A 298 -20.31 -8.65 24.05
C HIS A 298 -20.98 -7.33 23.65
N ARG A 299 -21.89 -7.33 22.67
CA ARG A 299 -22.45 -6.10 22.08
C ARG A 299 -23.17 -5.21 23.11
N ALA A 300 -23.77 -5.79 24.15
CA ALA A 300 -24.43 -5.05 25.21
C ALA A 300 -23.47 -4.13 25.97
N ALA A 301 -22.22 -4.55 26.18
CA ALA A 301 -21.20 -3.73 26.85
C ALA A 301 -20.86 -2.45 26.05
N PHE A 302 -21.12 -2.43 24.74
CA PHE A 302 -20.85 -1.31 23.85
C PHE A 302 -22.11 -0.50 23.50
N ALA A 303 -23.26 -0.75 24.13
CA ALA A 303 -24.55 -0.17 23.73
C ALA A 303 -24.53 1.37 23.65
N GLN A 304 -23.99 2.05 24.67
CA GLN A 304 -23.90 3.51 24.69
C GLN A 304 -22.96 4.06 23.60
N LEU A 305 -21.90 3.34 23.28
CA LEU A 305 -20.94 3.73 22.26
C LEU A 305 -21.51 3.54 20.85
N LEU A 306 -22.14 2.38 20.60
CA LEU A 306 -22.74 2.04 19.31
C LEU A 306 -24.03 2.82 19.02
N ALA A 307 -24.58 3.54 19.98
CA ALA A 307 -25.71 4.46 19.78
C ALA A 307 -25.28 5.82 19.19
N GLN A 308 -23.98 6.12 19.14
CA GLN A 308 -23.44 7.38 18.63
C GLN A 308 -23.05 7.28 17.14
N PRO A 309 -22.98 8.41 16.40
CA PRO A 309 -22.37 8.42 15.08
C PRO A 309 -20.84 8.26 15.20
N LEU A 310 -20.35 7.10 14.80
CA LEU A 310 -18.93 6.73 14.90
C LEU A 310 -18.16 6.94 13.59
N GLU A 311 -18.80 6.75 12.43
CA GLU A 311 -18.14 6.87 11.12
C GLU A 311 -17.58 8.29 10.93
N GLY A 312 -16.33 8.38 10.45
CA GLY A 312 -15.57 9.62 10.29
C GLY A 312 -14.74 10.06 11.51
N ARG A 313 -14.94 9.45 12.68
CA ARG A 313 -14.20 9.79 13.91
C ARG A 313 -12.93 8.94 14.06
N ASN A 314 -11.94 9.45 14.79
CA ASN A 314 -10.76 8.68 15.17
C ASN A 314 -11.02 7.91 16.47
N VAL A 315 -10.53 6.68 16.53
CA VAL A 315 -10.60 5.82 17.72
C VAL A 315 -9.22 5.26 18.03
N CYS A 316 -8.92 5.13 19.32
CA CYS A 316 -7.86 4.25 19.80
C CYS A 316 -8.49 2.97 20.37
N VAL A 317 -8.00 1.81 19.93
CA VAL A 317 -8.45 0.51 20.42
C VAL A 317 -7.31 -0.29 21.00
N ILE A 318 -7.56 -1.00 22.10
CA ILE A 318 -6.56 -1.84 22.77
C ILE A 318 -7.01 -3.30 22.70
N GLY A 319 -6.18 -4.14 22.10
CA GLY A 319 -6.44 -5.57 22.06
C GLY A 319 -5.38 -6.35 21.32
N ARG A 320 -5.55 -7.67 21.28
CA ARG A 320 -4.68 -8.56 20.51
C ARG A 320 -4.96 -8.37 19.02
N ILE A 321 -3.91 -8.10 18.26
CA ILE A 321 -3.98 -8.01 16.80
C ILE A 321 -3.83 -9.43 16.24
N GLU A 322 -4.87 -9.93 15.60
CA GLU A 322 -4.90 -11.23 14.94
C GLU A 322 -4.99 -11.07 13.43
N GLN A 323 -4.76 -12.15 12.68
CA GLN A 323 -4.98 -12.18 11.24
C GLN A 323 -6.24 -12.99 10.93
N TYR A 324 -7.17 -12.39 10.18
CA TYR A 324 -8.35 -13.09 9.67
C TYR A 324 -8.48 -12.85 8.17
N LYS A 325 -8.35 -13.93 7.38
CA LYS A 325 -8.41 -13.89 5.91
C LYS A 325 -7.49 -12.82 5.30
N GLY A 326 -6.27 -12.68 5.83
CA GLY A 326 -5.28 -11.72 5.34
C GLY A 326 -5.44 -10.28 5.84
N VAL A 327 -6.42 -10.01 6.71
CA VAL A 327 -6.67 -8.68 7.27
C VAL A 327 -6.32 -8.68 8.77
N PRO A 328 -5.56 -7.69 9.28
CA PRO A 328 -5.36 -7.54 10.71
C PRO A 328 -6.69 -7.22 11.38
N ARG A 329 -6.93 -7.83 12.54
CA ARG A 329 -8.22 -7.81 13.22
C ARG A 329 -8.04 -7.76 14.73
N ILE A 330 -8.87 -6.98 15.42
CA ILE A 330 -8.94 -6.97 16.88
C ILE A 330 -10.36 -7.35 17.30
N GLU A 331 -10.49 -8.35 18.17
CA GLU A 331 -11.77 -8.68 18.81
C GLU A 331 -11.91 -7.90 20.12
N LEU A 332 -13.06 -7.26 20.30
CA LEU A 332 -13.36 -6.40 21.43
C LEU A 332 -14.45 -7.04 22.30
N GLN A 333 -14.17 -7.15 23.59
CA GLN A 333 -15.03 -7.80 24.58
C GLN A 333 -15.57 -6.81 25.62
N ALA A 334 -14.82 -5.73 25.90
CA ALA A 334 -15.20 -4.70 26.86
C ALA A 334 -15.07 -3.28 26.28
N ALA A 335 -15.98 -2.38 26.68
CA ALA A 335 -15.98 -1.00 26.19
C ALA A 335 -14.71 -0.21 26.56
N SER A 336 -14.00 -0.58 27.62
CA SER A 336 -12.72 0.02 28.00
C SER A 336 -11.62 -0.16 26.94
N GLN A 337 -11.77 -1.13 26.04
CA GLN A 337 -10.86 -1.34 24.91
C GLN A 337 -11.08 -0.35 23.77
N PHE A 338 -12.13 0.49 23.82
CA PHE A 338 -12.51 1.39 22.74
C PHE A 338 -12.58 2.82 23.27
N GLN A 339 -11.57 3.63 22.93
CA GLN A 339 -11.50 5.03 23.30
C GLN A 339 -11.70 5.91 22.07
N LEU A 340 -12.88 6.53 21.99
CA LEU A 340 -13.16 7.49 20.93
C LEU A 340 -12.38 8.78 21.18
N LEU A 341 -11.62 9.22 20.18
CA LEU A 341 -10.83 10.44 20.27
C LEU A 341 -11.72 11.65 19.93
N LYS A 342 -11.37 12.80 20.53
CA LYS A 342 -12.09 14.06 20.32
C LYS A 342 -11.76 14.69 18.98
#